data_AF-A0A2W5NNU6-F1
#
_entry.id   AF-A0A2W5NNU6-F1
#
_cell.length_a   1.000
_cell.length_b   1.000
_cell.length_c   1.000
_cell.angle_alpha   90.00
_cell.angle_beta   90.00
_cell.angle_gamma   90.00
#
_symmetry.space_group_name_H-M   'P 1'
#
loop_
_entity.id
_entity.type
_entity.pdbx_description
1 polymer ?
#
loop_
_entity_poly.entity_id
_entity_poly.type
_entity_poly.pdbx_seq_one_letter_code
_entity_poly.pdbx_strand_id
1 'polypeptide(L)'
;MAQALDFGDWLEICNLKARYCRLLDTKDWDGWAALFTEDCEIDTRPSGGTLERGRDQFVAMVRSSLADAKTAHQVHSPEITFHGDSAEVIWAMQDRVVKGEFALTGCGHYHETCVRSADGWRIARQTLSRLIVEMAKS
;
A
#
# COMPACT_ATOMS: atom_id res chain seq x y z
N MET A 1 22.70 16.76 -11.66
CA MET A 1 21.61 17.75 -11.56
C MET A 1 20.39 16.99 -11.09
N ALA A 2 19.66 17.47 -10.08
CA ALA A 2 18.41 16.82 -9.67
C ALA A 2 17.42 16.85 -10.85
N GLN A 3 16.77 15.73 -11.13
CA GLN A 3 15.75 15.67 -12.18
C GLN A 3 14.61 16.62 -11.82
N ALA A 4 14.16 17.43 -12.77
CA ALA A 4 13.00 18.28 -12.56
C ALA A 4 11.76 17.38 -12.42
N LEU A 5 10.99 17.59 -11.36
CA LEU A 5 9.73 16.91 -11.14
C LEU A 5 8.74 17.31 -12.25
N ASP A 6 8.05 16.33 -12.82
CA ASP A 6 7.04 16.58 -13.85
C ASP A 6 5.77 15.74 -13.66
N PHE A 7 4.83 15.89 -14.59
CA PHE A 7 3.57 15.12 -14.57
C PHE A 7 3.79 13.61 -14.69
N GLY A 8 4.90 13.17 -15.29
CA GLY A 8 5.30 11.78 -15.37
C GLY A 8 5.52 11.18 -13.99
N ASP A 9 6.11 11.92 -13.05
CA ASP A 9 6.31 11.47 -11.68
C ASP A 9 4.98 11.26 -10.94
N TRP A 10 4.07 12.22 -11.09
CA TRP A 10 2.72 12.13 -10.54
C TRP A 10 2.01 10.88 -11.09
N LEU A 11 2.07 10.68 -12.42
CA LEU A 11 1.45 9.53 -13.07
C LEU A 11 2.09 8.21 -12.63
N GLU A 12 3.40 8.18 -12.41
CA GLU A 12 4.11 6.98 -11.98
C GLU A 12 3.74 6.57 -10.56
N ILE A 13 3.62 7.52 -9.61
CA ILE A 13 3.14 7.26 -8.25
C ILE A 13 1.67 6.79 -8.26
N CYS A 14 0.82 7.41 -9.08
CA CYS A 14 -0.56 6.95 -9.26
C CYS A 14 -0.61 5.50 -9.77
N ASN A 15 0.20 5.19 -10.78
CA ASN A 15 0.29 3.83 -11.31
C ASN A 15 0.94 2.85 -10.33
N LEU A 16 1.87 3.29 -9.48
CA LEU A 16 2.47 2.50 -8.40
C LEU A 16 1.39 2.02 -7.43
N LYS A 17 0.54 2.92 -6.93
CA LYS A 17 -0.55 2.54 -6.02
C LYS A 17 -1.65 1.72 -6.72
N ALA A 18 -1.97 2.02 -7.98
CA ALA A 18 -2.88 1.20 -8.76
C ALA A 18 -2.37 -0.25 -8.93
N ARG A 19 -1.06 -0.41 -9.18
CA ARG A 19 -0.41 -1.73 -9.20
C ARG A 19 -0.45 -2.39 -7.83
N TYR A 20 -0.21 -1.65 -6.74
CA TYR A 20 -0.31 -2.18 -5.36
C TYR A 20 -1.67 -2.83 -5.14
N CYS A 21 -2.77 -2.13 -5.44
CA CYS A 21 -4.11 -2.66 -5.22
C CYS A 21 -4.36 -3.92 -6.07
N ARG A 22 -4.13 -3.81 -7.38
CA ARG A 22 -4.36 -4.92 -8.32
C ARG A 22 -3.55 -6.16 -7.95
N LEU A 23 -2.25 -6.02 -7.72
CA LEU A 23 -1.35 -7.16 -7.48
C LEU A 23 -1.64 -7.84 -6.14
N LEU A 24 -1.98 -7.06 -5.11
CA LEU A 24 -2.42 -7.60 -3.81
C LEU A 24 -3.72 -8.41 -3.94
N ASP A 25 -4.68 -7.89 -4.69
CA ASP A 25 -5.98 -8.54 -4.88
C ASP A 25 -5.89 -9.79 -5.76
N THR A 26 -5.01 -9.79 -6.76
CA THR A 26 -4.73 -10.97 -7.60
C THR A 26 -3.70 -11.92 -7.02
N LYS A 27 -3.15 -11.64 -5.83
CA LYS A 27 -2.16 -12.47 -5.14
C LYS A 27 -0.86 -12.67 -5.95
N ASP A 28 -0.48 -11.67 -6.74
CA ASP A 28 0.81 -11.64 -7.44
C ASP A 28 1.87 -11.11 -6.48
N TRP A 29 2.39 -12.01 -5.64
CA TRP A 29 3.28 -11.66 -4.53
C TRP A 29 4.63 -11.13 -4.98
N ASP A 30 5.18 -11.68 -6.06
CA ASP A 30 6.49 -11.26 -6.57
C ASP A 30 6.39 -9.86 -7.19
N GLY A 31 5.34 -9.62 -8.00
CA GLY A 31 5.06 -8.30 -8.54
C GLY A 31 4.72 -7.29 -7.44
N TRP A 32 3.97 -7.69 -6.41
CA TRP A 32 3.62 -6.82 -5.29
C TRP A 32 4.85 -6.46 -4.45
N ALA A 33 5.72 -7.43 -4.16
CA ALA A 33 6.98 -7.20 -3.45
C ALA A 33 7.86 -6.17 -4.18
N ALA A 34 7.94 -6.24 -5.52
CA ALA A 34 8.75 -5.34 -6.33
C ALA A 34 8.33 -3.85 -6.22
N LEU A 35 7.17 -3.53 -5.65
CA LEU A 35 6.71 -2.16 -5.45
C LEU A 35 7.32 -1.46 -4.23
N PHE A 36 7.94 -2.20 -3.33
CA PHE A 36 8.52 -1.70 -2.08
C PHE A 36 10.04 -1.60 -2.16
N THR A 37 10.63 -0.68 -1.39
CA THR A 37 12.07 -0.74 -1.10
C THR A 37 12.38 -1.95 -0.23
N GLU A 38 13.61 -2.47 -0.32
CA GLU A 38 14.03 -3.64 0.48
C GLU A 38 13.87 -3.40 1.98
N ASP A 39 14.13 -2.17 2.43
CA ASP A 39 14.11 -1.70 3.81
C ASP A 39 12.79 -1.03 4.23
N CYS A 40 11.69 -1.26 3.49
CA CYS A 40 10.45 -0.54 3.71
C CYS A 40 9.89 -0.71 5.14
N GLU A 41 9.22 0.32 5.66
CA GLU A 41 8.54 0.28 6.96
C GLU A 41 7.03 0.34 6.79
N ILE A 42 6.30 -0.64 7.33
CA ILE A 42 4.83 -0.69 7.23
C ILE A 42 4.23 -0.62 8.63
N ASP A 43 3.56 0.49 8.94
CA ASP A 43 2.97 0.75 10.24
C ASP A 43 1.44 0.60 10.20
N THR A 44 0.96 -0.47 10.79
CA THR A 44 -0.48 -0.72 10.95
C THR A 44 -0.93 -0.58 12.40
N ARG A 45 -0.06 -0.15 13.33
CA ARG A 45 -0.40 0.06 14.75
C ARG A 45 -1.57 1.03 14.94
N PRO A 46 -1.71 2.14 14.18
CA PRO A 46 -2.89 3.00 14.28
C PRO A 46 -4.21 2.31 13.89
N SER A 47 -4.12 1.16 13.21
CA SER A 47 -5.24 0.30 12.85
C SER A 47 -5.34 -0.98 13.69
N GLY A 48 -4.59 -1.08 14.79
CA GLY A 48 -4.57 -2.23 15.69
C GLY A 48 -3.63 -3.37 15.28
N GLY A 49 -2.76 -3.15 14.29
CA GLY A 49 -1.76 -4.11 13.82
C GLY A 49 -0.36 -3.87 14.39
N THR A 50 0.66 -4.16 13.60
CA THR A 50 2.08 -4.14 13.95
C THR A 50 2.87 -3.13 13.11
N LEU A 51 4.14 -2.93 13.49
CA LEU A 51 5.14 -2.26 12.67
C LEU A 51 6.07 -3.31 12.07
N GLU A 52 6.04 -3.46 10.76
CA GLU A 52 6.93 -4.37 10.02
C GLU A 52 8.09 -3.61 9.39
N ARG A 53 9.25 -4.26 9.31
CA ARG A 53 10.48 -3.67 8.76
C ARG A 53 11.10 -4.63 7.77
N GLY A 54 11.27 -4.17 6.54
CA GLY A 54 11.81 -4.96 5.44
C GLY A 54 10.71 -5.62 4.61
N ARG A 55 10.88 -5.52 3.29
CA ARG A 55 9.93 -6.02 2.29
C ARG A 55 9.62 -7.49 2.48
N ASP A 56 10.64 -8.33 2.60
CA ASP A 56 10.47 -9.78 2.53
C ASP A 56 9.67 -10.30 3.75
N GLN A 57 9.92 -9.74 4.94
CA GLN A 57 9.15 -10.03 6.15
C GLN A 57 7.68 -9.62 5.96
N PHE A 58 7.45 -8.38 5.54
CA PHE A 58 6.11 -7.84 5.37
C PHE A 58 5.31 -8.63 4.33
N VAL A 59 5.90 -8.92 3.17
CA VAL A 59 5.24 -9.67 2.09
C VAL A 59 4.90 -11.08 2.53
N ALA A 60 5.80 -11.78 3.22
CA ALA A 60 5.53 -13.12 3.75
C ALA A 60 4.35 -13.14 4.72
N MET A 61 4.28 -12.16 5.63
CA MET A 61 3.19 -12.02 6.59
C MET A 61 1.85 -11.75 5.88
N VAL A 62 1.80 -10.82 4.93
CA VAL A 62 0.55 -10.48 4.20
C VAL A 62 0.10 -11.65 3.34
N ARG A 63 1.02 -12.32 2.64
CA ARG A 63 0.75 -13.53 1.86
C ARG A 63 0.11 -14.62 2.71
N SER A 64 0.66 -14.88 3.89
CA SER A 64 0.12 -15.86 4.83
C SER A 64 -1.30 -15.48 5.30
N SER A 65 -1.49 -14.20 5.65
CA SER A 65 -2.76 -13.69 6.19
C SER A 65 -3.90 -13.78 5.16
N LEU A 66 -3.59 -13.47 3.89
CA LEU A 66 -4.56 -13.34 2.81
C LEU A 66 -4.68 -14.56 1.89
N ALA A 67 -3.98 -15.67 2.17
CA ALA A 67 -3.87 -16.82 1.26
C ALA A 67 -5.20 -17.29 0.67
N ASP A 68 -6.21 -17.53 1.51
CA ASP A 68 -7.54 -17.99 1.10
C ASP A 68 -8.60 -16.87 1.12
N ALA A 69 -8.16 -15.61 1.25
CA ALA A 69 -9.06 -14.47 1.33
C ALA A 69 -9.32 -13.87 -0.06
N LYS A 70 -10.58 -13.52 -0.34
CA LYS A 70 -10.92 -12.61 -1.43
C LYS A 70 -10.79 -11.19 -0.92
N THR A 71 -10.06 -10.35 -1.64
CA THR A 71 -9.84 -8.97 -1.25
C THR A 71 -10.16 -8.00 -2.38
N ALA A 72 -10.58 -6.80 -2.00
CA ALA A 72 -10.64 -5.65 -2.88
C ALA A 72 -10.05 -4.46 -2.13
N HIS A 73 -8.93 -3.92 -2.59
CA HIS A 73 -8.31 -2.71 -2.07
C HIS A 73 -8.53 -1.58 -3.07
N GLN A 74 -9.17 -0.51 -2.63
CA GLN A 74 -9.51 0.62 -3.47
C GLN A 74 -8.94 1.89 -2.84
N VAL A 75 -8.31 2.71 -3.67
CA VAL A 75 -7.83 4.04 -3.30
C VAL A 75 -8.47 5.07 -4.21
N HIS A 76 -8.60 6.29 -3.70
CA HIS A 76 -9.18 7.42 -4.41
C HIS A 76 -8.09 8.43 -4.79
N SER A 77 -8.47 9.66 -5.15
CA SER A 77 -7.53 10.71 -5.54
C SER A 77 -6.43 10.92 -4.50
N PRO A 78 -5.15 11.01 -4.92
CA PRO A 78 -4.05 11.24 -3.99
C PRO A 78 -3.84 12.73 -3.66
N GLU A 79 -3.28 12.96 -2.49
CA GLU A 79 -2.58 14.20 -2.15
C GLU A 79 -1.07 13.91 -2.16
N ILE A 80 -0.30 14.58 -3.03
CA ILE A 80 1.13 14.30 -3.23
C ILE A 80 1.96 15.56 -2.98
N THR A 81 2.98 15.45 -2.12
CA THR A 81 4.01 16.47 -1.93
C THR A 81 5.38 15.89 -2.30
N PHE A 82 6.07 16.49 -3.26
CA PHE A 82 7.38 16.03 -3.71
C PHE A 82 8.54 16.74 -3.01
N HIS A 83 9.61 15.99 -2.76
CA HIS A 83 10.86 16.41 -2.12
C HIS A 83 12.07 15.88 -2.90
N GLY A 84 12.19 16.28 -4.18
CA GLY A 84 13.24 15.78 -5.07
C GLY A 84 13.00 14.31 -5.43
N ASP A 85 13.83 13.42 -4.89
CA ASP A 85 13.75 11.98 -5.13
C ASP A 85 12.87 11.23 -4.11
N SER A 86 12.12 11.95 -3.28
CA SER A 86 11.08 11.37 -2.43
C SER A 86 9.75 12.11 -2.59
N ALA A 87 8.67 11.47 -2.19
CA ALA A 87 7.33 12.06 -2.17
C ALA A 87 6.55 11.55 -0.95
N GLU A 88 5.82 12.45 -0.30
CA GLU A 88 4.79 12.10 0.68
C GLU A 88 3.45 11.99 -0.04
N VAL A 89 2.70 10.92 0.24
CA VAL A 89 1.43 10.65 -0.41
C VAL A 89 0.37 10.27 0.61
N ILE A 90 -0.83 10.83 0.45
CA ILE A 90 -2.01 10.42 1.22
C ILE A 90 -3.05 9.84 0.26
N TRP A 91 -3.59 8.68 0.62
CA TRP A 91 -4.67 8.03 -0.10
C TRP A 91 -5.87 7.82 0.82
N ALA A 92 -7.04 8.33 0.44
CA ALA A 92 -8.29 7.82 0.99
C ALA A 92 -8.52 6.39 0.45
N MET A 93 -8.75 5.44 1.34
CA MET A 93 -8.86 4.01 1.00
C MET A 93 -10.14 3.38 1.52
N GLN A 94 -10.60 2.36 0.78
CA GLN A 94 -11.55 1.36 1.24
C GLN A 94 -10.98 -0.05 0.96
N ASP A 95 -11.12 -0.96 1.93
CA ASP A 95 -10.77 -2.36 1.76
C ASP A 95 -11.94 -3.28 2.11
N ARG A 96 -12.05 -4.37 1.36
CA ARG A 96 -12.97 -5.47 1.62
C ARG A 96 -12.16 -6.75 1.70
N VAL A 97 -12.31 -7.50 2.78
CA VAL A 97 -11.68 -8.81 2.97
C VAL A 97 -12.76 -9.81 3.32
N VAL A 98 -12.82 -10.93 2.58
CA VAL A 98 -13.74 -12.04 2.83
C VAL A 98 -12.93 -13.33 2.92
N LYS A 99 -13.03 -14.06 4.03
CA LYS A 99 -12.32 -15.31 4.29
C LYS A 99 -13.23 -16.28 5.06
N GLY A 100 -13.75 -17.30 4.38
CA GLY A 100 -14.78 -18.17 4.96
C GLY A 100 -16.01 -17.36 5.38
N GLU A 101 -16.49 -17.59 6.60
CA GLU A 101 -17.60 -16.83 7.20
C GLU A 101 -17.17 -15.43 7.71
N PHE A 102 -15.90 -15.07 7.63
CA PHE A 102 -15.44 -13.75 8.08
C PHE A 102 -15.48 -12.74 6.94
N ALA A 103 -16.01 -11.55 7.25
CA ALA A 103 -16.09 -10.43 6.35
C ALA A 103 -15.67 -9.14 7.08
N LEU A 104 -14.73 -8.39 6.50
CA LEU A 104 -14.32 -7.05 6.92
C LEU A 104 -14.55 -6.05 5.79
N THR A 105 -15.13 -4.89 6.11
CA THR A 105 -15.07 -3.68 5.28
C THR A 105 -14.44 -2.57 6.11
N GLY A 106 -13.43 -1.90 5.57
CA GLY A 106 -12.77 -0.82 6.27
C GLY A 106 -12.57 0.41 5.40
N CYS A 107 -12.59 1.58 6.04
CA CYS A 107 -12.32 2.87 5.41
C CYS A 107 -11.29 3.62 6.24
N GLY A 108 -10.43 4.39 5.59
CA GLY A 108 -9.38 5.15 6.27
C GLY A 108 -8.39 5.76 5.30
N HIS A 109 -7.14 5.85 5.72
CA HIS A 109 -6.08 6.46 4.92
C HIS A 109 -4.79 5.66 4.95
N TYR A 110 -4.12 5.64 3.80
CA TYR A 110 -2.70 5.36 3.73
C TYR A 110 -1.94 6.68 3.75
N HIS A 111 -0.90 6.76 4.58
CA HIS A 111 0.13 7.79 4.53
C HIS A 111 1.42 7.13 4.08
N GLU A 112 2.00 7.56 2.98
CA GLU A 112 3.14 6.90 2.35
C GLU A 112 4.31 7.84 2.15
N THR A 113 5.51 7.26 2.21
CA THR A 113 6.70 7.85 1.62
C THR A 113 7.08 7.00 0.42
N CYS A 114 7.08 7.60 -0.77
CA CYS A 114 7.63 7.00 -1.98
C CYS A 114 9.04 7.56 -2.23
N VAL A 115 9.93 6.75 -2.80
CA VAL A 115 11.27 7.17 -3.21
C VAL A 115 11.53 6.75 -4.65
N ARG A 116 12.24 7.59 -5.39
CA ARG A 116 12.69 7.30 -6.75
C ARG A 116 13.91 6.38 -6.69
N SER A 117 13.84 5.27 -7.41
CA SER A 117 14.97 4.38 -7.67
C SER A 117 15.35 4.43 -9.16
N ALA A 118 16.44 3.75 -9.53
CA ALA A 118 16.81 3.58 -10.94
C ALA A 118 15.72 2.89 -11.77
N ASP A 119 14.89 2.06 -11.12
CA ASP A 119 13.80 1.30 -11.73
C ASP A 119 12.41 1.96 -11.52
N GLY A 120 12.41 3.24 -11.13
CA GLY A 120 11.19 4.03 -10.90
C GLY A 120 10.82 4.20 -9.42
N TRP A 121 9.64 4.76 -9.18
CA TRP A 121 9.14 5.05 -7.82
C TRP A 121 8.79 3.76 -7.04
N ARG A 122 9.11 3.73 -5.74
CA ARG A 122 8.87 2.61 -4.82
C ARG A 122 8.35 3.10 -3.47
N ILE A 123 7.56 2.28 -2.79
CA ILE A 123 7.03 2.56 -1.45
C ILE A 123 8.13 2.25 -0.41
N ALA A 124 8.60 3.28 0.28
CA ALA A 124 9.57 3.14 1.37
C ALA A 124 8.89 3.10 2.74
N ARG A 125 7.77 3.81 2.91
CA ARG A 125 6.96 3.76 4.13
C ARG A 125 5.49 3.75 3.79
N GLN A 126 4.70 3.02 4.59
CA GLN A 126 3.24 3.09 4.54
C GLN A 126 2.67 2.95 5.94
N THR A 127 1.88 3.93 6.36
CA THR A 127 1.09 3.88 7.59
C THR A 127 -0.38 3.75 7.25
N LEU A 128 -1.07 2.77 7.81
CA LEU A 128 -2.52 2.61 7.70
C LEU A 128 -3.21 3.13 8.96
N SER A 129 -4.13 4.07 8.78
CA SER A 129 -5.10 4.47 9.80
C SER A 129 -6.52 4.08 9.37
N ARG A 130 -7.38 3.73 10.33
CA ARG A 130 -8.77 3.34 10.06
C ARG A 130 -9.74 4.31 10.74
N LEU A 131 -10.76 4.71 10.00
CA LEU A 131 -11.90 5.49 10.50
C LEU A 131 -13.10 4.58 10.78
N ILE A 132 -13.34 3.61 9.90
CA ILE A 132 -14.46 2.69 9.96
C ILE A 132 -13.91 1.27 9.81
N VAL A 133 -14.38 0.37 10.67
CA VAL A 133 -14.15 -1.07 10.55
C VAL A 133 -15.46 -1.78 10.85
N GLU A 134 -16.06 -2.36 9.82
CA GLU A 134 -17.25 -3.17 9.93
C GLU A 134 -16.88 -4.63 9.76
N MET A 135 -17.20 -5.44 10.78
CA MET A 135 -17.03 -6.88 10.75
C MET A 135 -18.40 -7.53 10.67
N ALA A 136 -18.54 -8.49 9.76
CA ALA A 136 -19.75 -9.28 9.60
C ALA A 136 -19.41 -10.77 9.52
N LYS A 137 -20.39 -11.60 9.87
CA LYS A 137 -20.42 -13.00 9.44
C LYS A 137 -21.01 -13.04 8.03
N SER A 138 -20.27 -13.58 7.07
CA SER A 138 -20.71 -13.74 5.68
C SER A 138 -21.61 -14.95 5.51
#